data_AF-A0A0R3LAB4-F1
#
_entry.id   AF-A0A0R3LAB4-F1
#
_cell.length_a   1.000
_cell.length_b   1.000
_cell.length_c   1.000
_cell.angle_alpha   90.00
_cell.angle_beta   90.00
_cell.angle_gamma   90.00
#
_symmetry.space_group_name_H-M   'P 1'
#
loop_
_entity.id
_entity.type
_entity.pdbx_description
1 polymer ?
#
loop_
_entity_poly.entity_id
_entity_poly.type
_entity_poly.pdbx_seq_one_letter_code
_entity_poly.pdbx_strand_id
1 'polypeptide(L)'
;MGITVFVFDKRVAKAQANYGVWVGREIAAAPKNAWNKLESSSPRLRKWFADMRKTFPLIGESDPDDSYGTEYCFYRNVIDAVFASSIGEEGVRKAWKLAEKHGLRILIGDELLPAAAPRGKRDFHISVLHGAKPDKPGVSPNVCFVLFDPELTRVSPSTARNWDLEQVETGAWSNDPSILSGDRLRQWKDQLAARNLDSLISEMRFYRELIFVRVTQKNGSSMVSPIMELSHRLGLPLQVYVNLA
;
A
#
# COMPACT_ATOMS: atom_id res chain seq x y z
N MET A 1 -3.87 10.39 -15.94
CA MET A 1 -4.53 10.60 -14.64
C MET A 1 -3.44 10.83 -13.61
N GLY A 2 -3.31 12.05 -13.08
CA GLY A 2 -2.19 12.43 -12.19
C GLY A 2 -2.29 11.84 -10.78
N ILE A 3 -1.25 12.04 -9.98
CA ILE A 3 -1.20 11.66 -8.57
C ILE A 3 -1.53 12.87 -7.71
N THR A 4 -2.63 12.78 -6.98
CA THR A 4 -3.11 13.82 -6.06
C THR A 4 -2.52 13.64 -4.68
N VAL A 5 -2.00 14.73 -4.11
CA VAL A 5 -1.42 14.77 -2.76
C VAL A 5 -2.00 15.94 -2.00
N PHE A 6 -2.53 15.66 -0.80
CA PHE A 6 -3.01 16.69 0.11
C PHE A 6 -1.99 16.98 1.20
N VAL A 7 -1.59 18.23 1.32
CA VAL A 7 -0.63 18.72 2.32
C VAL A 7 -1.33 19.60 3.33
N PHE A 8 -1.20 19.31 4.63
CA PHE A 8 -1.91 20.06 5.67
C PHE A 8 -1.14 20.14 6.99
N ASP A 9 -1.53 21.09 7.85
CA ASP A 9 -0.95 21.22 9.19
C ASP A 9 -1.69 20.31 10.20
N LYS A 10 -0.97 19.37 10.80
CA LYS A 10 -1.51 18.47 11.84
C LYS A 10 -2.07 19.19 13.07
N ARG A 11 -1.67 20.44 13.31
CA ARG A 11 -2.17 21.22 14.46
C ARG A 11 -3.62 21.67 14.25
N VAL A 12 -3.99 21.85 12.99
CA VAL A 12 -5.36 22.21 12.58
C VAL A 12 -6.18 20.94 12.41
N ALA A 13 -5.61 19.93 11.75
CA ALA A 13 -6.16 18.59 11.68
C ALA A 13 -5.82 17.79 12.97
N LYS A 14 -6.46 18.13 14.11
CA LYS A 14 -6.43 17.27 15.32
C LYS A 14 -6.71 15.82 14.91
N ALA A 15 -6.23 14.83 15.67
CA ALA A 15 -6.41 13.42 15.35
C ALA A 15 -7.84 13.12 14.86
N GLN A 16 -7.97 12.83 13.56
CA GLN A 16 -9.24 12.51 12.91
C GLN A 16 -9.34 10.99 12.75
N ALA A 17 -10.55 10.46 12.87
CA ALA A 17 -10.82 9.07 12.51
C ALA A 17 -10.66 8.81 11.00
N ASN A 18 -10.90 9.85 10.17
CA ASN A 18 -10.68 9.80 8.73
C ASN A 18 -10.22 11.18 8.22
N TYR A 19 -8.96 11.26 7.76
CA TYR A 19 -8.38 12.51 7.26
C TYR A 19 -8.91 12.91 5.88
N GLY A 20 -9.32 11.96 5.02
CA GLY A 20 -9.93 12.26 3.71
C GLY A 20 -11.23 13.03 3.83
N VAL A 21 -12.10 12.63 4.79
CA VAL A 21 -13.34 13.36 5.08
C VAL A 21 -13.06 14.78 5.58
N TRP A 22 -12.04 14.96 6.42
CA TRP A 22 -11.65 16.29 6.90
C TRP A 22 -11.11 17.16 5.77
N VAL A 23 -10.22 16.64 4.92
CA VAL A 23 -9.71 17.34 3.74
C VAL A 23 -10.86 17.75 2.83
N GLY A 24 -11.82 16.87 2.56
CA GLY A 24 -12.99 17.19 1.75
C GLY A 24 -13.84 18.34 2.32
N ARG A 25 -13.97 18.42 3.66
CA ARG A 25 -14.65 19.55 4.32
C ARG A 25 -13.88 20.85 4.19
N GLU A 26 -12.56 20.83 4.35
CA GLU A 26 -11.72 22.02 4.19
C GLU A 26 -11.78 22.57 2.75
N ILE A 27 -11.80 21.68 1.76
CA ILE A 27 -11.96 22.03 0.34
C ILE A 27 -13.36 22.62 0.09
N ALA A 28 -14.41 21.96 0.58
CA ALA A 28 -15.80 22.40 0.38
C ALA A 28 -16.14 23.73 1.08
N ALA A 29 -15.52 24.01 2.22
CA ALA A 29 -15.72 25.25 2.98
C ALA A 29 -14.98 26.46 2.38
N ALA A 30 -14.04 26.24 1.44
CA ALA A 30 -13.29 27.33 0.84
C ALA A 30 -14.19 28.13 -0.12
N PRO A 31 -14.29 29.47 0.05
CA PRO A 31 -15.11 30.28 -0.83
C PRO A 31 -14.51 30.27 -2.24
N LYS A 32 -15.37 30.10 -3.26
CA LYS A 32 -14.96 29.91 -4.67
C LYS A 32 -14.02 31.00 -5.20
N ASN A 33 -14.09 32.21 -4.66
CA ASN A 33 -13.25 33.35 -5.03
C ASN A 33 -11.86 33.39 -4.33
N ALA A 34 -11.61 32.46 -3.40
CA ALA A 34 -10.33 32.27 -2.71
C ALA A 34 -9.58 31.02 -3.18
N TRP A 35 -10.22 30.18 -4.00
CA TRP A 35 -9.56 29.05 -4.65
C TRP A 35 -8.35 29.56 -5.44
N ASN A 36 -7.25 28.84 -5.31
CA ASN A 36 -6.01 29.08 -6.04
C ASN A 36 -5.28 30.40 -5.69
N LYS A 37 -5.64 31.06 -4.59
CA LYS A 37 -4.86 32.18 -4.05
C LYS A 37 -3.92 31.70 -2.95
N LEU A 38 -2.61 31.74 -3.21
CA LEU A 38 -1.59 31.33 -2.26
C LEU A 38 -1.70 32.05 -0.91
N GLU A 39 -2.16 33.31 -0.92
CA GLU A 39 -2.35 34.15 0.27
C GLU A 39 -3.41 33.61 1.23
N SER A 40 -4.34 32.79 0.73
CA SER A 40 -5.36 32.15 1.54
C SER A 40 -4.78 31.05 2.44
N SER A 41 -3.66 30.45 2.06
CA SER A 41 -3.02 29.35 2.78
C SER A 41 -2.22 29.80 4.00
N SER A 42 -2.15 28.93 5.01
CA SER A 42 -1.35 29.17 6.20
C SER A 42 0.12 29.49 5.87
N PRO A 43 0.84 30.27 6.71
CA PRO A 43 2.24 30.62 6.46
C PRO A 43 3.17 29.43 6.23
N ARG A 44 2.87 28.28 6.85
CA ARG A 44 3.65 27.04 6.69
C ARG A 44 3.42 26.37 5.35
N LEU A 45 2.17 26.32 4.91
CA LEU A 45 1.80 25.82 3.58
C LEU A 45 2.41 26.69 2.49
N ARG A 46 2.43 28.02 2.68
CA ARG A 46 3.12 28.94 1.76
C ARG A 46 4.63 28.67 1.67
N LYS A 47 5.29 28.43 2.80
CA LYS A 47 6.72 28.06 2.83
C LYS A 47 6.99 26.71 2.17
N TRP A 48 6.12 25.72 2.40
CA TRP A 48 6.19 24.43 1.74
C TRP A 48 6.07 24.57 0.22
N PHE A 49 5.07 25.33 -0.25
CA PHE A 49 4.88 25.58 -1.68
C PHE A 49 6.08 26.30 -2.31
N ALA A 50 6.60 27.35 -1.65
CA ALA A 50 7.76 28.08 -2.14
C ALA A 50 9.01 27.20 -2.31
N ASP A 51 9.19 26.17 -1.47
CA ASP A 51 10.25 25.18 -1.64
C ASP A 51 9.91 24.10 -2.69
N MET A 52 8.63 23.74 -2.82
CA MET A 52 8.16 22.73 -3.77
C MET A 52 8.26 23.23 -5.22
N ARG A 53 7.82 24.48 -5.46
CA ARG A 53 7.82 25.14 -6.78
C ARG A 53 9.22 25.23 -7.43
N LYS A 54 10.29 25.19 -6.62
CA LYS A 54 11.68 25.17 -7.12
C LYS A 54 12.02 23.90 -7.92
N THR A 55 11.27 22.81 -7.71
CA THR A 55 11.45 21.55 -8.43
C THR A 55 10.22 21.21 -9.26
N PHE A 56 9.02 21.54 -8.77
CA PHE A 56 7.74 21.25 -9.39
C PHE A 56 6.96 22.55 -9.61
N PRO A 57 7.26 23.31 -10.68
CA PRO A 57 6.63 24.61 -10.95
C PRO A 57 5.13 24.47 -11.27
N LEU A 58 4.40 25.59 -11.28
CA LEU A 58 3.00 25.58 -11.71
C LEU A 58 2.91 25.21 -13.20
N ILE A 59 1.88 24.46 -13.59
CA ILE A 59 1.56 24.25 -15.01
C ILE A 59 1.44 25.62 -15.71
N GLY A 60 2.09 25.76 -16.86
CA GLY A 60 2.15 27.00 -17.64
C GLY A 60 3.31 27.95 -17.27
N GLU A 61 4.10 27.64 -16.24
CA GLU A 61 5.38 28.32 -15.96
C GLU A 61 6.59 27.64 -16.60
N SER A 62 6.42 26.40 -17.07
CA SER A 62 7.37 25.59 -17.82
C SER A 62 6.92 25.40 -19.27
N ASP A 63 7.75 24.72 -20.06
CA ASP A 63 7.35 24.11 -21.34
C ASP A 63 6.05 23.31 -21.16
N PRO A 64 5.04 23.44 -22.06
CA PRO A 64 3.80 22.68 -22.00
C PRO A 64 3.98 21.15 -21.91
N ASP A 65 5.10 20.63 -22.43
CA ASP A 65 5.43 19.20 -22.39
C ASP A 65 6.30 18.81 -21.16
N ASP A 66 6.58 19.75 -20.25
CA ASP A 66 7.34 19.50 -19.04
C ASP A 66 6.52 18.70 -18.01
N SER A 67 6.90 17.44 -17.82
CA SER A 67 6.31 16.54 -16.82
C SER A 67 6.40 17.07 -15.37
N TYR A 68 7.29 18.02 -15.06
CA TYR A 68 7.41 18.64 -13.74
C TYR A 68 6.37 19.74 -13.48
N GLY A 69 5.66 20.19 -14.52
CA GLY A 69 4.50 21.06 -14.38
C GLY A 69 3.46 20.43 -13.45
N THR A 70 3.15 21.11 -12.36
CA THR A 70 2.28 20.60 -11.29
C THR A 70 1.08 21.51 -11.10
N GLU A 71 -0.11 20.93 -11.03
CA GLU A 71 -1.32 21.66 -10.68
C GLU A 71 -1.37 21.84 -9.16
N TYR A 72 -1.58 23.06 -8.70
CA TYR A 72 -1.74 23.37 -7.28
C TYR A 72 -3.07 24.08 -7.03
N CYS A 73 -3.84 23.54 -6.11
CA CYS A 73 -5.02 24.19 -5.57
C CYS A 73 -4.76 24.60 -4.12
N PHE A 74 -4.92 25.90 -3.85
CA PHE A 74 -4.62 26.49 -2.55
C PHE A 74 -5.90 26.66 -1.73
N TYR A 75 -5.93 26.07 -0.55
CA TYR A 75 -6.96 26.25 0.47
C TYR A 75 -6.34 26.78 1.76
N ARG A 76 -7.18 27.14 2.73
CA ARG A 76 -6.73 27.73 4.00
C ARG A 76 -5.76 26.82 4.75
N ASN A 77 -6.14 25.56 4.91
CA ASN A 77 -5.42 24.57 5.72
C ASN A 77 -4.92 23.36 4.92
N VAL A 78 -5.18 23.34 3.61
CA VAL A 78 -4.78 22.27 2.70
C VAL A 78 -4.17 22.90 1.45
N ILE A 79 -3.09 22.30 0.94
CA ILE A 79 -2.71 22.45 -0.46
C ILE A 79 -2.95 21.10 -1.12
N ASP A 80 -3.67 21.14 -2.24
CA ASP A 80 -3.80 20.02 -3.15
C ASP A 80 -2.77 20.20 -4.27
N ALA A 81 -1.95 19.17 -4.50
CA ALA A 81 -0.95 19.13 -5.55
C ALA A 81 -1.16 17.89 -6.42
N VAL A 82 -1.24 18.08 -7.73
CA VAL A 82 -1.42 17.00 -8.70
C VAL A 82 -0.19 16.88 -9.59
N PHE A 83 0.55 15.79 -9.41
CA PHE A 83 1.74 15.47 -10.21
C PHE A 83 1.34 14.65 -11.44
N ALA A 84 2.08 14.82 -12.54
CA ALA A 84 1.98 13.89 -13.66
C ALA A 84 2.32 12.45 -13.21
N SER A 85 1.69 11.43 -13.81
CA SER A 85 1.91 10.04 -13.40
C SER A 85 3.37 9.60 -13.58
N SER A 86 4.06 10.10 -14.62
CA SER A 86 5.44 9.76 -14.96
C SER A 86 6.47 10.19 -13.90
N ILE A 87 6.14 11.19 -13.09
CA ILE A 87 6.99 11.75 -12.02
C ILE A 87 6.34 11.64 -10.64
N GLY A 88 5.23 10.91 -10.52
CA GLY A 88 4.41 10.88 -9.30
C GLY A 88 5.19 10.45 -8.06
N GLU A 89 6.05 9.44 -8.19
CA GLU A 89 6.91 8.99 -7.09
C GLU A 89 7.89 10.06 -6.62
N GLU A 90 8.50 10.78 -7.56
CA GLU A 90 9.43 11.87 -7.24
C GLU A 90 8.70 13.05 -6.59
N GLY A 91 7.56 13.44 -7.17
CA GLY A 91 6.70 14.50 -6.67
C GLY A 91 6.26 14.23 -5.23
N VAL A 92 5.74 13.04 -4.95
CA VAL A 92 5.35 12.61 -3.60
C VAL A 92 6.54 12.58 -2.65
N ARG A 93 7.69 12.03 -3.07
CA ARG A 93 8.90 11.96 -2.24
C ARG A 93 9.36 13.36 -1.82
N LYS A 94 9.37 14.30 -2.77
CA LYS A 94 9.73 15.69 -2.52
C LYS A 94 8.72 16.37 -1.60
N ALA A 95 7.43 16.19 -1.89
CA ALA A 95 6.33 16.72 -1.08
C ALA A 95 6.45 16.26 0.38
N TRP A 96 6.73 14.98 0.59
CA TRP A 96 6.88 14.38 1.92
C TRP A 96 8.09 14.92 2.69
N LYS A 97 9.27 15.00 2.06
CA LYS A 97 10.47 15.58 2.68
C LYS A 97 10.27 17.05 3.07
N LEU A 98 9.60 17.82 2.21
CA LEU A 98 9.29 19.21 2.52
C LEU A 98 8.22 19.31 3.62
N ALA A 99 7.24 18.39 3.64
CA ALA A 99 6.24 18.35 4.70
C ALA A 99 6.90 18.08 6.06
N GLU A 100 7.82 17.12 6.14
CA GLU A 100 8.64 16.88 7.33
C GLU A 100 9.40 18.15 7.75
N LYS A 101 10.13 18.78 6.81
CA LYS A 101 10.90 20.02 7.06
C LYS A 101 10.04 21.15 7.65
N HIS A 102 8.81 21.29 7.18
CA HIS A 102 7.90 22.38 7.58
C HIS A 102 6.90 21.98 8.68
N GLY A 103 6.97 20.74 9.19
CA GLY A 103 6.10 20.23 10.25
C GLY A 103 4.65 19.99 9.81
N LEU A 104 4.44 19.61 8.55
CA LEU A 104 3.16 19.32 7.90
C LEU A 104 2.94 17.79 7.75
N ARG A 105 1.78 17.40 7.23
CA ARG A 105 1.41 16.02 6.93
C ARG A 105 0.93 15.88 5.50
N ILE A 106 1.00 14.65 5.00
CA ILE A 106 0.67 14.26 3.64
C ILE A 106 -0.41 13.17 3.70
N LEU A 107 -1.47 13.34 2.92
CA LEU A 107 -2.49 12.33 2.63
C LEU A 107 -2.52 12.08 1.12
N ILE A 108 -2.54 10.82 0.71
CA ILE A 108 -2.59 10.39 -0.71
C ILE A 108 -3.68 9.34 -0.83
N GLY A 109 -4.73 9.63 -1.61
CA GLY A 109 -5.99 8.88 -1.51
C GLY A 109 -6.49 8.87 -0.06
N ASP A 110 -6.62 7.68 0.52
CA ASP A 110 -7.00 7.50 1.93
C ASP A 110 -5.79 7.21 2.85
N GLU A 111 -4.57 7.18 2.31
CA GLU A 111 -3.36 6.80 3.02
C GLU A 111 -2.66 8.02 3.64
N LEU A 112 -2.67 8.10 4.97
CA LEU A 112 -1.94 9.13 5.71
C LEU A 112 -0.49 8.72 5.89
N LEU A 113 0.44 9.43 5.25
CA LEU A 113 1.85 9.08 5.35
C LEU A 113 2.42 9.37 6.75
N PRO A 114 3.43 8.60 7.20
CA PRO A 114 4.18 8.87 8.42
C PRO A 114 4.75 10.30 8.46
N ALA A 115 4.99 10.84 9.67
CA ALA A 115 5.42 12.23 9.82
C ALA A 115 6.83 12.51 9.28
N ALA A 116 7.70 11.51 9.27
CA ALA A 116 9.05 11.60 8.74
C ALA A 116 9.14 10.88 7.41
N ALA A 117 9.83 11.48 6.44
CA ALA A 117 10.09 10.84 5.17
C ALA A 117 11.15 9.73 5.32
N PRO A 118 11.10 8.67 4.51
CA PRO A 118 12.09 7.61 4.52
C PRO A 118 13.50 8.17 4.28
N ARG A 119 14.46 7.71 5.07
CA ARG A 119 15.87 8.09 4.92
C ARG A 119 16.56 7.11 3.94
N GLY A 120 17.27 7.65 2.95
CA GLY A 120 18.00 6.87 1.94
C GLY A 120 17.21 6.60 0.65
N LYS A 121 17.72 5.69 -0.19
CA LYS A 121 17.09 5.27 -1.45
C LYS A 121 16.07 4.13 -1.29
N ARG A 122 15.84 3.61 -0.07
CA ARG A 122 14.95 2.46 0.14
C ARG A 122 13.54 2.75 -0.39
N ASP A 123 13.01 1.77 -1.11
CA ASP A 123 11.66 1.76 -1.65
C ASP A 123 10.66 1.97 -0.51
N PHE A 124 9.84 3.01 -0.64
CA PHE A 124 8.64 3.17 0.17
C PHE A 124 7.45 2.90 -0.72
N HIS A 125 6.54 2.08 -0.24
CA HIS A 125 5.32 1.74 -0.96
C HIS A 125 4.23 2.73 -0.57
N ILE A 126 3.59 3.37 -1.56
CA ILE A 126 2.37 4.16 -1.37
C ILE A 126 1.36 3.62 -2.36
N SER A 127 0.27 3.06 -1.84
CA SER A 127 -0.65 2.22 -2.63
C SER A 127 -1.23 2.95 -3.84
N VAL A 128 -1.41 4.28 -3.73
CA VAL A 128 -1.99 5.15 -4.76
C VAL A 128 -1.03 5.49 -5.89
N LEU A 129 0.29 5.49 -5.66
CA LEU A 129 1.29 5.82 -6.67
C LEU A 129 1.46 4.74 -7.74
N HIS A 130 1.02 3.51 -7.43
CA HIS A 130 1.32 2.34 -8.24
C HIS A 130 0.09 1.79 -8.98
N GLY A 131 -0.99 2.58 -9.08
CA GLY A 131 -2.32 2.05 -9.42
C GLY A 131 -2.69 0.95 -8.41
N ALA A 132 -3.68 0.11 -8.69
CA ALA A 132 -3.74 -1.18 -7.99
C ALA A 132 -2.49 -2.02 -8.37
N LYS A 133 -1.39 -1.80 -7.62
CA LYS A 133 -0.04 -2.41 -7.56
C LYS A 133 0.63 -2.91 -8.86
N PRO A 134 1.93 -2.61 -8.97
CA PRO A 134 2.90 -3.68 -8.70
C PRO A 134 3.89 -3.29 -7.60
N ASP A 135 4.10 -4.19 -6.64
CA ASP A 135 5.20 -4.07 -5.67
C ASP A 135 6.51 -4.41 -6.39
N LYS A 136 7.44 -3.44 -6.43
CA LYS A 136 8.85 -3.51 -6.88
C LYS A 136 9.09 -3.59 -8.41
N PRO A 137 10.05 -2.80 -8.94
CA PRO A 137 10.59 -3.05 -10.27
C PRO A 137 11.23 -4.44 -10.29
N GLY A 138 10.62 -5.36 -11.03
CA GLY A 138 11.08 -6.75 -11.15
C GLY A 138 10.38 -7.78 -10.25
N VAL A 139 9.38 -7.40 -9.43
CA VAL A 139 8.52 -8.39 -8.76
C VAL A 139 7.12 -8.32 -9.36
N SER A 140 6.73 -9.40 -10.03
CA SER A 140 5.39 -9.54 -10.57
C SER A 140 4.37 -9.48 -9.43
N PRO A 141 3.20 -8.84 -9.63
CA PRO A 141 2.08 -8.95 -8.70
C PRO A 141 1.81 -10.42 -8.37
N ASN A 142 1.48 -10.73 -7.11
CA ASN A 142 1.38 -12.10 -6.63
C ASN A 142 0.06 -12.34 -5.89
N VAL A 143 -0.48 -13.55 -6.04
CA VAL A 143 -1.57 -14.08 -5.23
C VAL A 143 -0.95 -14.96 -4.16
N CYS A 144 -1.31 -14.73 -2.90
CA CYS A 144 -0.84 -15.51 -1.77
C CYS A 144 -2.00 -16.31 -1.18
N PHE A 145 -1.76 -17.60 -0.95
CA PHE A 145 -2.67 -18.52 -0.29
C PHE A 145 -2.06 -18.89 1.06
N VAL A 146 -2.86 -18.78 2.11
CA VAL A 146 -2.47 -19.24 3.45
C VAL A 146 -3.43 -20.34 3.87
N LEU A 147 -2.88 -21.53 4.05
CA LEU A 147 -3.60 -22.69 4.58
C LEU A 147 -3.20 -22.87 6.03
N PHE A 148 -4.17 -23.19 6.88
CA PHE A 148 -3.89 -23.44 8.28
C PHE A 148 -4.59 -24.70 8.79
N ASP A 149 -4.00 -25.35 9.79
CA ASP A 149 -4.61 -26.52 10.40
C ASP A 149 -5.81 -26.10 11.27
N PRO A 150 -7.04 -26.60 11.00
CA PRO A 150 -8.22 -26.26 11.79
C PRO A 150 -8.13 -26.71 13.25
N GLU A 151 -7.23 -27.64 13.58
CA GLU A 151 -6.99 -28.09 14.96
C GLU A 151 -6.01 -27.19 15.73
N LEU A 152 -5.82 -25.94 15.25
CA LEU A 152 -5.17 -24.85 15.96
C LEU A 152 -5.84 -24.58 17.32
N THR A 153 -5.45 -25.35 18.34
CA THR A 153 -5.92 -25.21 19.72
C THR A 153 -5.57 -23.85 20.35
N ARG A 154 -4.70 -23.06 19.71
CA ARG A 154 -4.16 -21.80 20.22
C ARG A 154 -4.88 -20.55 19.74
N VAL A 155 -5.70 -20.64 18.68
CA VAL A 155 -6.26 -19.46 18.01
C VAL A 155 -7.75 -19.67 17.78
N SER A 156 -8.57 -18.75 18.27
CA SER A 156 -10.01 -18.81 18.04
C SER A 156 -10.32 -18.53 16.56
N PRO A 157 -11.39 -19.11 15.98
CA PRO A 157 -11.80 -18.82 14.60
C PRO A 157 -12.00 -17.32 14.33
N SER A 158 -12.39 -16.55 15.35
CA SER A 158 -12.56 -15.09 15.28
C SER A 158 -11.25 -14.28 15.23
N THR A 159 -10.12 -14.88 15.62
CA THR A 159 -8.80 -14.23 15.66
C THR A 159 -7.81 -14.81 14.66
N ALA A 160 -8.14 -15.97 14.06
CA ALA A 160 -7.33 -16.67 13.08
C ALA A 160 -6.84 -15.78 11.92
N ARG A 161 -7.68 -14.84 11.47
CA ARG A 161 -7.38 -13.90 10.37
C ARG A 161 -6.45 -12.73 10.72
N ASN A 162 -6.34 -12.37 11.99
CA ASN A 162 -5.36 -11.37 12.41
C ASN A 162 -4.05 -12.05 12.77
N TRP A 163 -4.14 -13.25 13.36
CA TRP A 163 -3.01 -14.06 13.71
C TRP A 163 -2.23 -14.53 12.47
N ASP A 164 -2.91 -14.98 11.41
CA ASP A 164 -2.22 -15.42 10.19
C ASP A 164 -1.53 -14.27 9.46
N LEU A 165 -2.13 -13.08 9.38
CA LEU A 165 -1.48 -11.87 8.87
C LEU A 165 -0.23 -11.52 9.68
N GLU A 166 -0.32 -11.56 11.02
CA GLU A 166 0.84 -11.36 11.89
C GLU A 166 1.93 -12.40 11.64
N GLN A 167 1.57 -13.68 11.46
CA GLN A 167 2.54 -14.73 11.12
C GLN A 167 3.13 -14.54 9.72
N VAL A 168 2.36 -14.09 8.72
CA VAL A 168 2.88 -13.80 7.38
C VAL A 168 3.92 -12.68 7.44
N GLU A 169 3.70 -11.66 8.25
CA GLU A 169 4.61 -10.51 8.36
C GLU A 169 5.83 -10.77 9.27
N THR A 170 5.67 -11.55 10.35
CA THR A 170 6.67 -11.66 11.43
C THR A 170 7.12 -13.09 11.74
N GLY A 171 6.47 -14.08 11.12
CA GLY A 171 6.68 -15.49 11.41
C GLY A 171 8.08 -15.97 11.03
N ALA A 172 8.61 -16.89 11.85
CA ALA A 172 9.85 -17.61 11.56
C ALA A 172 9.60 -18.71 10.51
N TRP A 173 9.33 -18.29 9.27
CA TRP A 173 9.05 -19.18 8.16
C TRP A 173 10.26 -20.05 7.81
N SER A 174 9.98 -21.32 7.47
CA SER A 174 10.96 -22.29 7.00
C SER A 174 10.64 -22.73 5.58
N ASN A 175 11.67 -23.12 4.82
CA ASN A 175 11.49 -23.83 3.54
C ASN A 175 11.44 -25.35 3.73
N ASP A 176 11.66 -25.84 4.96
CA ASP A 176 11.62 -27.26 5.28
C ASP A 176 10.19 -27.69 5.64
N PRO A 177 9.53 -28.56 4.84
CA PRO A 177 8.18 -29.04 5.14
C PRO A 177 8.11 -29.98 6.35
N SER A 178 9.25 -30.48 6.85
CA SER A 178 9.30 -31.35 8.03
C SER A 178 8.76 -30.67 9.29
N ILE A 179 8.74 -29.32 9.31
CA ILE A 179 8.25 -28.54 10.44
C ILE A 179 6.73 -28.57 10.59
N LEU A 180 6.00 -29.01 9.56
CA LEU A 180 4.54 -29.08 9.60
C LEU A 180 4.10 -30.09 10.66
N SER A 181 3.31 -29.65 11.63
CA SER A 181 2.80 -30.50 12.71
C SER A 181 1.50 -31.21 12.34
N GLY A 182 0.74 -30.68 11.38
CA GLY A 182 -0.56 -31.21 10.96
C GLY A 182 -0.50 -32.23 9.83
N ASP A 183 -1.09 -33.41 10.02
CA ASP A 183 -1.16 -34.45 8.98
C ASP A 183 -1.95 -34.00 7.75
N ARG A 184 -2.99 -33.17 7.94
CA ARG A 184 -3.78 -32.60 6.83
C ARG A 184 -2.97 -31.64 5.98
N LEU A 185 -2.10 -30.83 6.59
CA LEU A 185 -1.21 -29.92 5.86
C LEU A 185 -0.15 -30.70 5.06
N ARG A 186 0.42 -31.77 5.63
CA ARG A 186 1.34 -32.67 4.90
C ARG A 186 0.64 -33.33 3.71
N GLN A 187 -0.56 -33.88 3.94
CA GLN A 187 -1.38 -34.49 2.91
C GLN A 187 -1.75 -33.49 1.80
N TRP A 188 -2.06 -32.25 2.16
CA TRP A 188 -2.33 -31.19 1.19
C TRP A 188 -1.12 -30.94 0.29
N LYS A 189 0.07 -30.80 0.88
CA LYS A 189 1.33 -30.60 0.14
C LYS A 189 1.58 -31.76 -0.84
N ASP A 190 1.44 -33.00 -0.38
CA ASP A 190 1.69 -34.17 -1.22
C ASP A 190 0.67 -34.28 -2.37
N GLN A 191 -0.58 -33.90 -2.13
CA GLN A 191 -1.62 -33.86 -3.17
C GLN A 191 -1.44 -32.71 -4.16
N LEU A 192 -0.89 -31.57 -3.72
CA LEU A 192 -0.52 -30.47 -4.61
C LEU A 192 0.61 -30.89 -5.56
N ALA A 193 1.63 -31.55 -5.01
CA ALA A 193 2.76 -32.09 -5.78
C ALA A 193 2.29 -33.15 -6.79
N ALA A 194 1.40 -34.06 -6.39
CA ALA A 194 0.82 -35.07 -7.27
C ALA A 194 0.03 -34.47 -8.45
N ARG A 195 -0.44 -33.22 -8.35
CA ARG A 195 -1.11 -32.48 -9.42
C ARG A 195 -0.13 -31.72 -10.34
N ASN A 196 1.17 -31.81 -10.10
CA ASN A 196 2.23 -31.09 -10.83
C ASN A 196 2.09 -29.55 -10.79
N LEU A 197 1.46 -29.02 -9.74
CA LEU A 197 1.20 -27.58 -9.60
C LEU A 197 2.37 -26.81 -9.00
N ASP A 198 3.39 -27.49 -8.48
CA ASP A 198 4.58 -26.87 -7.87
C ASP A 198 5.31 -25.93 -8.85
N SER A 199 5.29 -26.25 -10.14
CA SER A 199 5.88 -25.42 -11.21
C SER A 199 5.24 -24.04 -11.35
N LEU A 200 4.02 -23.84 -10.85
CA LEU A 200 3.29 -22.58 -10.90
C LEU A 200 3.54 -21.72 -9.65
N ILE A 201 4.19 -22.28 -8.64
CA ILE A 201 4.46 -21.66 -7.34
C ILE A 201 5.76 -20.89 -7.41
N SER A 202 5.69 -19.60 -7.07
CA SER A 202 6.85 -18.73 -7.01
C SER A 202 7.59 -18.88 -5.68
N GLU A 203 6.86 -19.17 -4.61
CA GLU A 203 7.42 -19.41 -3.30
C GLU A 203 6.45 -20.23 -2.44
N MET A 204 6.98 -21.18 -1.68
CA MET A 204 6.24 -21.92 -0.66
C MET A 204 7.04 -21.88 0.63
N ARG A 205 6.37 -21.52 1.73
CA ARG A 205 6.95 -21.47 3.06
C ARG A 205 6.06 -22.19 4.05
N PHE A 206 6.69 -22.71 5.08
CA PHE A 206 6.06 -23.47 6.13
C PHE A 206 6.23 -22.74 7.45
N TYR A 207 5.19 -22.82 8.27
CA TYR A 207 5.23 -22.56 9.70
C TYR A 207 4.41 -23.69 10.33
N ARG A 208 4.69 -24.12 11.55
CA ARG A 208 4.21 -25.40 12.10
C ARG A 208 2.77 -25.79 11.73
N GLU A 209 1.82 -24.87 11.90
CA GLU A 209 0.41 -25.06 11.56
C GLU A 209 -0.06 -24.29 10.31
N LEU A 210 0.86 -23.77 9.48
CA LEU A 210 0.57 -22.95 8.30
C LEU A 210 1.38 -23.38 7.07
N ILE A 211 0.74 -23.29 5.90
CA ILE A 211 1.43 -23.27 4.62
C ILE A 211 1.14 -21.93 3.95
N PHE A 212 2.20 -21.22 3.60
CA PHE A 212 2.14 -20.04 2.75
C PHE A 212 2.54 -20.42 1.33
N VAL A 213 1.70 -20.09 0.36
CA VAL A 213 1.96 -20.30 -1.07
C VAL A 213 1.80 -18.99 -1.81
N ARG A 214 2.85 -18.57 -2.50
CA ARG A 214 2.87 -17.39 -3.35
C ARG A 214 2.98 -17.81 -4.80
N VAL A 215 2.10 -17.27 -5.64
CA VAL A 215 2.10 -17.47 -7.09
C VAL A 215 2.09 -16.12 -7.79
N THR A 216 2.65 -16.05 -8.99
CA THR A 216 2.50 -14.86 -9.84
C THR A 216 1.04 -14.61 -10.20
N GLN A 217 0.66 -13.37 -10.46
CA GLN A 217 -0.68 -13.00 -10.89
C GLN A 217 -1.10 -13.76 -12.16
N LYS A 218 -0.16 -13.99 -13.09
CA LYS A 218 -0.38 -14.79 -14.29
C LYS A 218 -0.83 -16.22 -13.96
N ASN A 219 -0.24 -16.81 -12.93
CA ASN A 219 -0.57 -18.17 -12.49
C ASN A 219 -1.73 -18.20 -11.48
N GLY A 220 -2.07 -17.05 -10.87
CA GLY A 220 -3.10 -16.92 -9.85
C GLY A 220 -4.44 -17.50 -10.29
N SER A 221 -4.94 -17.13 -11.47
CA SER A 221 -6.22 -17.64 -11.99
C SER A 221 -6.24 -19.16 -12.17
N SER A 222 -5.11 -19.76 -12.51
CA SER A 222 -4.97 -21.21 -12.69
C SER A 222 -4.80 -21.96 -11.36
N MET A 223 -4.37 -21.27 -10.30
CA MET A 223 -4.07 -21.85 -8.99
C MET A 223 -5.20 -21.73 -7.97
N VAL A 224 -6.08 -20.72 -8.11
CA VAL A 224 -7.20 -20.51 -7.17
C VAL A 224 -8.10 -21.74 -7.06
N SER A 225 -8.62 -22.26 -8.18
CA SER A 225 -9.56 -23.38 -8.16
C SER A 225 -8.94 -24.67 -7.60
N PRO A 226 -7.75 -25.13 -8.05
CA PRO A 226 -7.12 -26.32 -7.49
C PRO A 226 -6.77 -26.22 -6.01
N ILE A 227 -6.29 -25.06 -5.54
CA ILE A 227 -5.97 -24.84 -4.13
C ILE A 227 -7.24 -24.86 -3.28
N MET A 228 -8.31 -24.19 -3.71
CA MET A 228 -9.60 -24.20 -3.02
C MET A 228 -10.18 -25.61 -2.93
N GLU A 229 -10.13 -26.37 -4.02
CA GLU A 229 -10.63 -27.75 -4.06
C GLU A 229 -9.88 -28.66 -3.09
N LEU A 230 -8.54 -28.60 -3.10
CA LEU A 230 -7.69 -29.36 -2.17
C LEU A 230 -7.94 -28.98 -0.72
N SER A 231 -8.06 -27.68 -0.45
CA SER A 231 -8.33 -27.17 0.89
C SER A 231 -9.67 -27.66 1.40
N HIS A 232 -10.73 -27.53 0.59
CA HIS A 232 -12.07 -27.99 0.94
C HIS A 232 -12.12 -29.49 1.18
N ARG A 233 -11.48 -30.29 0.30
CA ARG A 233 -11.43 -31.75 0.43
C ARG A 233 -10.80 -32.22 1.74
N LEU A 234 -9.78 -31.50 2.21
CA LEU A 234 -9.06 -31.82 3.44
C LEU A 234 -9.60 -31.08 4.67
N GLY A 235 -10.67 -30.30 4.51
CA GLY A 235 -11.23 -29.50 5.60
C GLY A 235 -10.25 -28.46 6.15
N LEU A 236 -9.33 -27.98 5.32
CA LEU A 236 -8.37 -26.93 5.68
C LEU A 236 -9.00 -25.57 5.42
N PRO A 237 -9.01 -24.66 6.41
CA PRO A 237 -9.28 -23.25 6.16
C PRO A 237 -8.24 -22.64 5.22
N LEU A 238 -8.72 -21.79 4.31
CA LEU A 238 -7.93 -21.12 3.30
C LEU A 238 -8.20 -19.62 3.30
N GLN A 239 -7.14 -18.83 3.34
CA GLN A 239 -7.21 -17.40 3.06
C GLN A 239 -6.48 -17.06 1.77
N VAL A 240 -7.04 -16.11 1.02
CA VAL A 240 -6.48 -15.62 -0.23
C VAL A 240 -6.22 -14.14 -0.09
N TYR A 241 -5.00 -13.74 -0.43
CA TYR A 241 -4.56 -12.36 -0.40
C TYR A 241 -3.95 -11.98 -1.72
N VAL A 242 -4.08 -10.70 -2.07
CA VAL A 242 -3.52 -10.13 -3.29
C VAL A 242 -2.43 -9.14 -2.89
N ASN A 243 -1.22 -9.36 -3.39
CA ASN A 243 -0.05 -8.52 -3.15
C ASN A 243 0.36 -8.37 -1.67
N LEU A 244 0.47 -9.49 -0.95
CA LEU A 244 1.19 -9.54 0.32
C LEU A 244 2.71 -9.47 0.06
N ALA A 245 3.38 -8.52 0.74
CA ALA A 245 4.81 -8.23 0.63
C ALA A 245 5.70 -9.41 1.07
#